data_AF-A0A2T5LY80-F1
#
_entry.id   AF-A0A2T5LY80-F1
#
_cell.length_a   1.000
_cell.length_b   1.000
_cell.length_c   1.000
_cell.angle_alpha   90.00
_cell.angle_beta   90.00
_cell.angle_gamma   90.00
#
_symmetry.space_group_name_H-M   'P 1'
#
loop_
_entity.id
_entity.type
_entity.pdbx_description
1 polymer ?
#
loop_
_entity_poly.entity_id
_entity_poly.type
_entity_poly.pdbx_seq_one_letter_code
_entity_poly.pdbx_strand_id
1 'polypeptide(L)'
;MGSFTASGAGLRAKGLNRIGNLMVPNSNYCAFEDWLIPILDKMLEEQEAAKKKAQETGDEEDELHWTPSRIIERLGHEINHEDSVLYWAAKNNIPIFCPALTDGSLGDMLYFHTYRSSPQRLRVDIVDDVRRINTMAVRAAHAGMIILGGGVIKHHIANACLMRNGAEHAVYINTAQEFDGSDAGARPDEAVSWGKIKADAQSVKVYAEATVVFPMIVAATFARATTDSDGETRKLLVARKPRE
;
A
#
# COMPACT_ATOMS: atom_id res chain seq x y z
N MET A 1 -8.12 -9.93 21.28
CA MET A 1 -6.97 -10.88 21.24
C MET A 1 -7.50 -12.30 21.26
N GLY A 2 -6.83 -13.23 20.56
CA GLY A 2 -7.15 -14.66 20.49
C GLY A 2 -5.89 -15.52 20.70
N SER A 3 -5.84 -16.71 20.08
CA SER A 3 -4.71 -17.65 20.18
C SER A 3 -4.39 -18.30 18.84
N PHE A 4 -3.11 -18.57 18.59
CA PHE A 4 -2.64 -19.32 17.42
C PHE A 4 -3.21 -20.74 17.34
N THR A 5 -3.47 -21.37 18.48
CA THR A 5 -3.91 -22.78 18.58
C THR A 5 -5.43 -22.93 18.60
N ALA A 6 -6.19 -21.84 18.45
CA ALA A 6 -7.64 -21.92 18.39
C ALA A 6 -8.10 -22.74 17.18
N SER A 7 -8.98 -23.73 17.42
CA SER A 7 -9.47 -24.66 16.39
C SER A 7 -10.19 -23.93 15.26
N GLY A 8 -9.71 -24.12 14.03
CA GLY A 8 -10.30 -23.49 12.84
C GLY A 8 -11.76 -23.86 12.62
N ALA A 9 -12.13 -25.13 12.79
CA ALA A 9 -13.52 -25.57 12.65
C ALA A 9 -14.46 -24.91 13.68
N GLY A 10 -14.01 -24.81 14.93
CA GLY A 10 -14.76 -24.17 15.99
C GLY A 10 -14.93 -22.66 15.79
N LEU A 11 -13.92 -21.98 15.25
CA LEU A 11 -13.99 -20.56 14.89
C LEU A 11 -14.93 -20.33 13.69
N ARG A 12 -14.83 -21.17 12.66
CA ARG A 12 -15.69 -21.09 11.47
C ARG A 12 -17.16 -21.24 11.82
N ALA A 13 -17.51 -22.20 12.68
CA ALA A 13 -18.89 -22.39 13.16
C ALA A 13 -19.45 -21.16 13.90
N LYS A 14 -18.58 -20.30 14.45
CA LYS A 14 -18.93 -19.06 15.14
C LYS A 14 -18.82 -17.82 14.24
N GLY A 15 -18.46 -17.97 12.97
CA GLY A 15 -18.21 -16.83 12.07
C GLY A 15 -17.03 -15.96 12.49
N LEU A 16 -15.96 -16.56 13.00
CA LEU A 16 -14.73 -15.86 13.41
C LEU A 16 -13.56 -16.24 12.49
N ASN A 17 -12.84 -15.24 11.99
CA ASN A 17 -11.63 -15.42 11.18
C ASN A 17 -10.38 -15.18 12.02
N ARG A 18 -9.38 -16.06 11.90
CA ARG A 18 -8.14 -15.98 12.68
C ARG A 18 -6.99 -15.43 11.82
N ILE A 19 -6.26 -14.46 12.37
CA ILE A 19 -5.03 -13.92 11.77
C ILE A 19 -3.93 -14.05 12.85
N GLY A 20 -3.14 -15.12 12.80
CA GLY A 20 -2.20 -15.44 13.88
C GLY A 20 -2.92 -15.65 15.22
N ASN A 21 -2.71 -14.73 16.17
CA ASN A 21 -3.41 -14.64 17.46
C ASN A 21 -4.48 -13.54 17.51
N LEU A 22 -4.88 -12.97 16.39
CA LEU A 22 -5.99 -12.01 16.27
C LEU A 22 -7.26 -12.71 15.79
N MET A 23 -8.41 -12.13 16.12
CA MET A 23 -9.73 -12.61 15.72
C MET A 23 -10.52 -11.47 15.06
N VAL A 24 -11.09 -11.72 13.90
CA VAL A 24 -11.91 -10.77 13.14
C VAL A 24 -13.29 -11.40 12.91
N PRO A 25 -14.36 -10.89 13.54
CA PRO A 25 -15.72 -11.37 13.29
C PRO A 25 -16.17 -11.17 11.85
N ASN A 26 -16.95 -12.11 11.30
CA ASN A 26 -17.53 -11.97 9.95
C ASN A 26 -18.40 -10.73 9.79
N SER A 27 -19.05 -10.27 10.87
CA SER A 27 -19.86 -9.04 10.87
C SER A 27 -19.07 -7.81 10.43
N ASN A 28 -17.74 -7.80 10.64
CA ASN A 28 -16.89 -6.72 10.18
C ASN A 28 -16.83 -6.66 8.64
N TYR A 29 -16.85 -7.82 7.97
CA TYR A 29 -16.86 -7.90 6.51
C TYR A 29 -18.23 -7.57 5.92
N CYS A 30 -19.32 -7.91 6.60
CA CYS A 30 -20.66 -7.45 6.21
C CYS A 30 -20.77 -5.93 6.31
N ALA A 31 -20.28 -5.33 7.40
CA ALA A 31 -20.24 -3.87 7.53
C ALA A 31 -19.32 -3.21 6.48
N PHE A 32 -18.23 -3.88 6.11
CA PHE A 32 -17.35 -3.41 5.03
C PHE A 32 -18.04 -3.46 3.66
N GLU A 33 -18.81 -4.51 3.36
CA GLU A 33 -19.63 -4.62 2.15
C GLU A 33 -20.64 -3.48 2.07
N ASP A 34 -21.42 -3.26 3.12
CA ASP A 34 -22.45 -2.20 3.19
C ASP A 34 -21.84 -0.81 2.94
N TRP A 35 -20.64 -0.56 3.46
CA TRP A 35 -19.92 0.70 3.26
C TRP A 35 -19.33 0.84 1.85
N LEU A 36 -18.74 -0.24 1.32
CA LEU A 36 -17.94 -0.18 0.10
C LEU A 36 -18.78 -0.19 -1.18
N ILE A 37 -19.88 -0.94 -1.22
CA ILE A 37 -20.67 -1.11 -2.45
C ILE A 37 -21.13 0.23 -3.06
N PRO A 38 -21.71 1.18 -2.30
CA PRO A 38 -22.11 2.48 -2.86
C PRO A 38 -20.94 3.28 -3.44
N ILE A 39 -19.72 3.07 -2.92
CA ILE A 39 -18.50 3.71 -3.44
C ILE A 39 -18.13 3.09 -4.78
N LEU A 40 -18.18 1.76 -4.90
CA LEU A 40 -17.91 1.06 -6.17
C LEU A 40 -18.93 1.43 -7.25
N ASP A 41 -20.20 1.63 -6.89
CA ASP A 41 -21.24 2.10 -7.81
C ASP A 41 -20.87 3.48 -8.39
N LYS A 42 -20.51 4.45 -7.53
CA LYS A 42 -20.06 5.78 -7.97
C LYS A 42 -18.79 5.73 -8.83
N MET A 43 -17.80 4.91 -8.42
CA MET A 43 -16.57 4.74 -9.19
C MET A 43 -16.85 4.19 -10.60
N LEU A 44 -17.84 3.31 -10.73
CA LEU A 44 -18.23 2.78 -12.04
C LEU A 44 -18.94 3.85 -12.88
N GLU A 45 -19.86 4.61 -12.28
CA GLU A 45 -20.52 5.74 -12.95
C GLU A 45 -19.49 6.76 -13.48
N GLU A 46 -18.50 7.12 -12.66
CA GLU A 46 -17.40 8.02 -13.02
C GLU A 46 -16.56 7.44 -14.17
N GLN A 47 -16.23 6.15 -14.12
CA GLN A 47 -15.49 5.46 -15.19
C GLN A 47 -16.25 5.50 -16.52
N GLU A 48 -17.53 5.18 -16.52
CA GLU A 48 -18.35 5.10 -17.73
C GLU A 48 -18.64 6.50 -18.30
N ALA A 49 -18.83 7.50 -17.45
CA ALA A 49 -18.94 8.89 -17.86
C ALA A 49 -17.65 9.40 -18.53
N ALA A 50 -16.48 9.12 -17.93
CA ALA A 50 -15.18 9.49 -18.49
C ALA A 50 -14.93 8.80 -19.85
N LYS A 51 -15.24 7.51 -19.95
CA LYS A 51 -15.15 6.77 -21.21
C LYS A 51 -16.03 7.37 -22.31
N LYS A 52 -17.28 7.74 -21.98
CA LYS A 52 -18.17 8.41 -22.93
C LYS A 52 -17.60 9.76 -23.37
N LYS A 53 -17.08 10.55 -22.42
CA LYS A 53 -16.45 11.84 -22.70
C LYS A 53 -15.27 11.69 -23.67
N ALA A 54 -14.35 10.76 -23.40
CA ALA A 54 -13.21 10.49 -24.27
C ALA A 54 -13.62 10.10 -25.70
N GLN A 55 -14.72 9.35 -25.85
CA GLN A 55 -15.27 9.02 -27.18
C GLN A 55 -15.84 10.24 -27.92
N GLU A 56 -16.43 11.19 -27.19
CA GLU A 56 -17.00 12.41 -27.77
C GLU A 56 -15.93 13.44 -28.14
N THR A 57 -14.86 13.55 -27.34
CA THR A 57 -13.75 14.49 -27.55
C THR A 57 -12.66 13.95 -28.46
N GLY A 58 -12.48 12.62 -28.49
CA GLY A 58 -11.34 11.97 -29.14
C GLY A 58 -10.02 12.15 -28.40
N ASP A 59 -10.04 12.63 -27.15
CA ASP A 59 -8.87 12.83 -26.31
C ASP A 59 -8.75 11.66 -25.30
N GLU A 60 -7.65 10.91 -25.37
CA GLU A 60 -7.39 9.78 -24.48
C GLU A 60 -7.16 10.24 -23.02
N GLU A 61 -6.75 11.49 -22.80
CA GLU A 61 -6.55 12.05 -21.45
C GLU A 61 -7.87 12.28 -20.69
N ASP A 62 -9.01 12.24 -21.40
CA ASP A 62 -10.34 12.28 -20.80
C ASP A 62 -10.77 10.92 -20.21
N GLU A 63 -10.04 9.84 -20.46
CA GLU A 63 -10.33 8.53 -19.86
C GLU A 63 -9.92 8.48 -18.38
N LEU A 64 -10.80 7.90 -17.56
CA LEU A 64 -10.51 7.63 -16.16
C LEU A 64 -10.02 6.19 -15.99
N HIS A 65 -8.73 6.03 -15.73
CA HIS A 65 -8.17 4.77 -15.29
C HIS A 65 -8.18 4.68 -13.77
N TRP A 66 -8.99 3.78 -13.21
CA TRP A 66 -8.82 3.39 -11.82
C TRP A 66 -7.56 2.53 -11.71
N THR A 67 -6.62 2.95 -10.88
CA THR A 67 -5.45 2.14 -10.49
C THR A 67 -5.57 1.78 -9.01
N PRO A 68 -4.83 0.78 -8.49
CA PRO A 68 -4.87 0.50 -7.07
C PRO A 68 -4.59 1.72 -6.19
N SER A 69 -3.60 2.55 -6.53
CA SER A 69 -3.35 3.77 -5.75
C SER A 69 -4.49 4.79 -5.80
N ARG A 70 -5.15 4.99 -6.95
CA ARG A 70 -6.31 5.90 -7.07
C ARG A 70 -7.52 5.38 -6.29
N ILE A 71 -7.76 4.07 -6.31
CA ILE A 71 -8.83 3.43 -5.53
C ILE A 71 -8.55 3.61 -4.03
N ILE A 72 -7.33 3.31 -3.57
CA ILE A 72 -6.97 3.44 -2.16
C ILE A 72 -7.06 4.90 -1.69
N GLU A 73 -6.64 5.85 -2.51
CA GLU A 73 -6.79 7.29 -2.27
C GLU A 73 -8.27 7.68 -2.13
N ARG A 74 -9.14 7.22 -3.05
CA ARG A 74 -10.59 7.40 -2.96
C ARG A 74 -11.16 6.84 -1.66
N LEU A 75 -10.78 5.62 -1.28
CA LEU A 75 -11.22 4.99 -0.02
C LEU A 75 -10.73 5.77 1.21
N GLY A 76 -9.53 6.37 1.15
CA GLY A 76 -9.01 7.26 2.19
C GLY A 76 -9.85 8.53 2.38
N HIS A 77 -10.34 9.12 1.29
CA HIS A 77 -11.28 10.24 1.37
C HIS A 77 -12.66 9.82 1.88
N GLU A 78 -13.21 8.69 1.42
CA GLU A 78 -14.55 8.23 1.77
C GLU A 78 -14.65 7.73 3.23
N ILE A 79 -13.60 7.11 3.78
CA ILE A 79 -13.62 6.66 5.18
C ILE A 79 -13.62 7.84 6.16
N ASN A 80 -13.02 8.97 5.77
CA ASN A 80 -13.04 10.26 6.47
C ASN A 80 -12.87 10.16 8.01
N HIS A 81 -11.92 9.34 8.47
CA HIS A 81 -11.71 9.07 9.89
C HIS A 81 -10.23 9.13 10.27
N GLU A 82 -9.88 9.90 11.29
CA GLU A 82 -8.49 10.18 11.67
C GLU A 82 -7.73 8.95 12.21
N ASP A 83 -8.43 7.90 12.66
CA ASP A 83 -7.77 6.64 13.03
C ASP A 83 -7.31 5.82 11.80
N SER A 84 -7.71 6.20 10.58
CA SER A 84 -7.35 5.47 9.36
C SER A 84 -6.03 5.96 8.77
N VAL A 85 -5.12 5.02 8.50
CA VAL A 85 -3.90 5.30 7.71
C VAL A 85 -4.24 5.80 6.31
N LEU A 86 -5.31 5.28 5.69
CA LEU A 86 -5.73 5.68 4.35
C LEU A 86 -6.20 7.14 4.32
N TYR A 87 -6.90 7.58 5.37
CA TYR A 87 -7.31 8.97 5.51
C TYR A 87 -6.10 9.92 5.53
N TRP A 88 -5.10 9.62 6.36
CA TRP A 88 -3.90 10.46 6.43
C TRP A 88 -3.05 10.38 5.18
N ALA A 89 -3.00 9.23 4.50
CA ALA A 89 -2.30 9.11 3.23
C ALA A 89 -2.95 9.99 2.16
N ALA A 90 -4.27 9.91 2.00
CA ALA A 90 -5.02 10.74 1.07
C ALA A 90 -4.90 12.24 1.41
N LYS A 91 -5.07 12.63 2.69
CA LYS A 91 -4.97 14.03 3.15
C LYS A 91 -3.59 14.64 2.91
N ASN A 92 -2.53 13.85 2.94
CA ASN A 92 -1.15 14.31 2.76
C ASN A 92 -0.57 13.98 1.37
N ASN A 93 -1.39 13.56 0.40
CA ASN A 93 -0.96 13.18 -0.95
C ASN A 93 0.16 12.12 -0.96
N ILE A 94 0.09 11.14 -0.05
CA ILE A 94 1.03 10.01 0.02
C ILE A 94 0.40 8.83 -0.75
N PRO A 95 0.94 8.45 -1.92
CA PRO A 95 0.36 7.36 -2.71
C PRO A 95 0.60 6.00 -2.03
N ILE A 96 -0.43 5.16 -2.03
CA ILE A 96 -0.35 3.77 -1.57
C ILE A 96 -0.47 2.84 -2.77
N PHE A 97 0.58 2.11 -3.09
CA PHE A 97 0.60 1.16 -4.20
C PHE A 97 0.24 -0.25 -3.71
N CYS A 98 -0.64 -0.95 -4.42
CA CYS A 98 -1.02 -2.33 -4.13
C CYS A 98 -1.28 -3.11 -5.43
N PRO A 99 -0.24 -3.67 -6.08
CA PRO A 99 -0.41 -4.32 -7.39
C PRO A 99 -1.30 -5.57 -7.34
N ALA A 100 -1.49 -6.18 -6.16
CA ALA A 100 -2.38 -7.32 -5.92
C ALA A 100 -3.64 -6.90 -5.13
N LEU A 101 -4.24 -5.76 -5.46
CA LEU A 101 -5.42 -5.20 -4.75
C LEU A 101 -6.59 -6.18 -4.61
N THR A 102 -6.74 -7.08 -5.58
CA THR A 102 -7.82 -8.07 -5.63
C THR A 102 -7.62 -9.27 -4.71
N ASP A 103 -6.45 -9.43 -4.07
CA ASP A 103 -6.17 -10.56 -3.18
C ASP A 103 -6.60 -10.27 -1.74
N GLY A 104 -7.92 -10.22 -1.51
CA GLY A 104 -8.50 -9.99 -0.19
C GLY A 104 -9.97 -9.59 -0.25
N SER A 105 -10.53 -9.15 0.88
CA SER A 105 -11.97 -8.82 0.98
C SER A 105 -12.42 -7.72 0.02
N LEU A 106 -11.55 -6.76 -0.33
CA LEU A 106 -11.84 -5.79 -1.38
C LEU A 106 -12.02 -6.47 -2.75
N GLY A 107 -11.23 -7.50 -3.04
CA GLY A 107 -11.40 -8.34 -4.23
C GLY A 107 -12.71 -9.11 -4.27
N ASP A 108 -13.15 -9.65 -3.13
CA ASP A 108 -14.47 -10.30 -3.03
C ASP A 108 -15.60 -9.32 -3.38
N MET A 109 -15.51 -8.09 -2.87
CA MET A 109 -16.50 -7.04 -3.15
C MET A 109 -16.48 -6.60 -4.61
N LEU A 110 -15.29 -6.44 -5.20
CA LEU A 110 -15.14 -6.18 -6.64
C LEU A 110 -15.76 -7.32 -7.46
N TYR A 111 -15.52 -8.58 -7.07
CA TYR A 111 -16.11 -9.74 -7.72
C TYR A 111 -17.64 -9.71 -7.67
N PHE A 112 -18.25 -9.54 -6.48
CA PHE A 112 -19.70 -9.46 -6.36
C PHE A 112 -20.29 -8.27 -7.13
N HIS A 113 -19.61 -7.13 -7.10
CA HIS A 113 -19.99 -5.93 -7.85
C HIS A 113 -20.11 -6.21 -9.35
N THR A 114 -19.19 -7.00 -9.94
CA THR A 114 -19.24 -7.31 -11.38
C THR A 114 -20.52 -8.00 -11.85
N TYR A 115 -21.17 -8.80 -10.99
CA TYR A 115 -22.45 -9.43 -11.34
C TYR A 115 -23.61 -8.46 -11.20
N ARG A 116 -23.56 -7.57 -10.19
CA ARG A 116 -24.58 -6.57 -9.94
C ARG A 116 -24.59 -5.47 -10.99
N SER A 117 -23.42 -5.06 -11.46
CA SER A 117 -23.25 -3.97 -12.43
C SER A 117 -23.32 -4.43 -13.90
N SER A 118 -23.51 -5.73 -14.15
CA SER A 118 -23.52 -6.29 -15.50
C SER A 118 -24.54 -5.58 -16.41
N PRO A 119 -24.18 -5.22 -17.66
CA PRO A 119 -22.98 -5.64 -18.40
C PRO A 119 -21.72 -4.78 -18.16
N GLN A 120 -21.84 -3.70 -17.38
CA GLN A 120 -20.70 -2.84 -17.03
C GLN A 120 -19.89 -3.44 -15.88
N ARG A 121 -18.64 -3.00 -15.75
CA ARG A 121 -17.75 -3.44 -14.66
C ARG A 121 -16.57 -2.50 -14.49
N LEU A 122 -16.14 -2.35 -13.25
CA LEU A 122 -14.91 -1.63 -12.91
C LEU A 122 -13.69 -2.28 -13.57
N ARG A 123 -12.77 -1.42 -14.00
CA ARG A 123 -11.46 -1.79 -14.54
C ARG A 123 -10.39 -1.22 -13.65
N VAL A 124 -9.45 -2.06 -13.26
CA VAL A 124 -8.32 -1.65 -12.43
C VAL A 124 -7.06 -1.88 -13.24
N ASP A 125 -6.39 -0.79 -13.62
CA ASP A 125 -5.12 -0.84 -14.33
C ASP A 125 -3.94 -0.80 -13.36
N ILE A 126 -3.07 -1.80 -13.48
CA ILE A 126 -1.84 -1.91 -12.70
C ILE A 126 -0.63 -1.33 -13.46
N VAL A 127 -0.75 -1.12 -14.77
CA VAL A 127 0.33 -0.60 -15.62
C VAL A 127 0.58 0.88 -15.31
N ASP A 128 -0.47 1.68 -15.24
CA ASP A 128 -0.36 3.08 -14.82
C ASP A 128 0.18 3.22 -13.39
N ASP A 129 -0.15 2.29 -12.50
CA ASP A 129 0.34 2.29 -11.12
C ASP A 129 1.85 1.98 -11.04
N VAL A 130 2.32 0.99 -11.80
CA VAL A 130 3.76 0.67 -11.85
C VAL A 130 4.57 1.77 -12.53
N ARG A 131 4.00 2.43 -13.56
CA ARG A 131 4.60 3.61 -14.17
C ARG A 131 4.75 4.74 -13.15
N ARG A 132 3.73 4.99 -12.31
CA ARG A 132 3.73 6.03 -11.28
C ARG A 132 4.81 5.78 -10.22
N ILE A 133 4.89 4.59 -9.61
CA ILE A 133 5.91 4.28 -8.58
C ILE A 133 7.33 4.30 -9.14
N ASN A 134 7.56 3.77 -10.34
CA ASN A 134 8.89 3.77 -10.97
C ASN A 134 9.32 5.20 -11.32
N THR A 135 8.42 6.01 -11.87
CA THR A 135 8.71 7.42 -12.18
C THR A 135 9.00 8.22 -10.92
N MET A 136 8.28 7.96 -9.83
CA MET A 136 8.55 8.56 -8.53
C MET A 136 9.95 8.23 -8.02
N ALA A 137 10.39 6.97 -8.14
CA ALA A 137 11.74 6.56 -7.77
C ALA A 137 12.81 7.21 -8.66
N VAL A 138 12.65 7.19 -9.99
CA VAL A 138 13.59 7.80 -10.95
C VAL A 138 13.81 9.29 -10.68
N ARG A 139 12.74 10.01 -10.33
CA ARG A 139 12.80 11.46 -10.06
C ARG A 139 13.31 11.79 -8.65
N ALA A 140 13.47 10.81 -7.77
CA ALA A 140 13.91 11.05 -6.40
C ALA A 140 15.42 11.34 -6.34
N ALA A 141 15.79 12.50 -5.78
CA ALA A 141 17.18 12.86 -5.54
C ALA A 141 17.90 11.83 -4.64
N HIS A 142 17.20 11.37 -3.60
CA HIS A 142 17.63 10.29 -2.71
C HIS A 142 16.45 9.38 -2.40
N ALA A 143 16.71 8.08 -2.25
CA ALA A 143 15.72 7.08 -1.87
C ALA A 143 16.19 6.30 -0.64
N GLY A 144 15.29 6.17 0.34
CA GLY A 144 15.45 5.31 1.50
C GLY A 144 14.29 4.32 1.56
N MET A 145 14.59 3.05 1.87
CA MET A 145 13.60 2.00 2.03
C MET A 145 13.49 1.58 3.50
N ILE A 146 12.27 1.54 4.04
CA ILE A 146 11.98 0.86 5.31
C ILE A 146 10.91 -0.18 5.00
N ILE A 147 11.27 -1.46 5.12
CA ILE A 147 10.43 -2.57 4.68
C ILE A 147 10.14 -3.48 5.88
N LEU A 148 8.86 -3.59 6.23
CA LEU A 148 8.36 -4.48 7.29
C LEU A 148 7.77 -5.73 6.64
N GLY A 149 8.41 -6.88 6.81
CA GLY A 149 8.04 -8.14 6.16
C GLY A 149 8.78 -8.39 4.84
N GLY A 150 8.14 -9.12 3.92
CA GLY A 150 8.70 -9.58 2.65
C GLY A 150 7.66 -9.64 1.54
N GLY A 151 7.85 -10.51 0.55
CA GLY A 151 6.88 -10.74 -0.53
C GLY A 151 6.75 -9.56 -1.50
N VAL A 152 5.54 -9.36 -2.03
CA VAL A 152 5.28 -8.36 -3.09
C VAL A 152 5.70 -6.95 -2.67
N ILE A 153 5.43 -6.54 -1.43
CA ILE A 153 5.78 -5.20 -0.96
C ILE A 153 7.29 -4.95 -0.98
N LYS A 154 8.10 -5.94 -0.55
CA LYS A 154 9.56 -5.83 -0.56
C LYS A 154 10.07 -5.71 -1.98
N HIS A 155 9.66 -6.65 -2.82
CA HIS A 155 10.13 -6.71 -4.19
C HIS A 155 9.70 -5.47 -4.99
N HIS A 156 8.45 -5.03 -4.86
CA HIS A 156 7.91 -3.92 -5.65
C HIS A 156 8.61 -2.59 -5.32
N ILE A 157 8.86 -2.29 -4.04
CA ILE A 157 9.61 -1.08 -3.62
C ILE A 157 11.06 -1.15 -4.11
N ALA A 158 11.74 -2.28 -3.90
CA ALA A 158 13.12 -2.46 -4.33
C ALA A 158 13.28 -2.39 -5.86
N ASN A 159 12.32 -2.93 -6.60
CA ASN A 159 12.30 -2.89 -8.07
C ASN A 159 12.01 -1.49 -8.62
N ALA A 160 11.25 -0.65 -7.91
CA ALA A 160 11.16 0.77 -8.27
C ALA A 160 12.51 1.47 -8.09
N CYS A 161 13.25 1.15 -7.02
CA CYS A 161 14.58 1.70 -6.78
C CYS A 161 15.65 1.19 -7.77
N LEU A 162 15.44 0.02 -8.39
CA LEU A 162 16.28 -0.44 -9.50
C LEU A 162 16.32 0.58 -10.65
N MET A 163 15.18 1.20 -10.96
CA MET A 163 15.06 2.16 -12.07
C MET A 163 15.92 3.42 -11.89
N ARG A 164 16.40 3.67 -10.66
CA ARG A 164 17.33 4.77 -10.31
C ARG A 164 18.73 4.28 -9.93
N ASN A 165 19.10 3.06 -10.33
CA ASN A 165 20.35 2.38 -9.96
C ASN A 165 20.54 2.21 -8.44
N GLY A 166 19.45 1.94 -7.73
CA GLY A 166 19.44 1.51 -6.34
C GLY A 166 19.16 2.61 -5.33
N ALA A 167 18.68 2.22 -4.15
CA ALA A 167 18.49 3.12 -3.01
C ALA A 167 19.81 3.38 -2.26
N GLU A 168 19.95 4.57 -1.65
CA GLU A 168 21.09 4.94 -0.80
C GLU A 168 20.99 4.37 0.62
N HIS A 169 19.76 4.12 1.10
CA HIS A 169 19.53 3.59 2.45
C HIS A 169 18.47 2.49 2.43
N ALA A 170 18.67 1.42 3.20
CA ALA A 170 17.69 0.34 3.32
C ALA A 170 17.65 -0.28 4.72
N VAL A 171 16.46 -0.35 5.31
CA VAL A 171 16.19 -1.03 6.58
C VAL A 171 15.14 -2.11 6.34
N TYR A 172 15.52 -3.37 6.48
CA TYR A 172 14.62 -4.51 6.39
C TYR A 172 14.31 -5.04 7.79
N ILE A 173 13.04 -5.30 8.09
CA ILE A 173 12.59 -5.88 9.36
C ILE A 173 11.69 -7.06 9.01
N ASN A 174 12.20 -8.28 9.10
CA ASN A 174 11.41 -9.47 8.82
C ASN A 174 11.97 -10.72 9.50
N THR A 175 11.19 -11.79 9.46
CA THR A 175 11.52 -13.09 10.08
C THR A 175 12.00 -14.13 9.07
N ALA A 176 12.03 -13.78 7.78
CA ALA A 176 12.37 -14.70 6.69
C ALA A 176 13.87 -14.99 6.61
N GLN A 177 14.20 -16.22 6.23
CA GLN A 177 15.56 -16.77 6.22
C GLN A 177 16.03 -17.04 4.81
N GLU A 178 17.34 -16.91 4.57
CA GLU A 178 17.90 -16.98 3.20
C GLU A 178 17.99 -18.40 2.60
N PHE A 179 17.94 -19.44 3.43
CA PHE A 179 18.24 -20.81 3.00
C PHE A 179 17.24 -21.39 1.98
N ASP A 180 16.03 -20.82 1.88
CA ASP A 180 15.01 -21.25 0.93
C ASP A 180 15.11 -20.54 -0.44
N GLY A 181 16.06 -19.61 -0.60
CA GLY A 181 16.26 -18.84 -1.83
C GLY A 181 15.12 -17.87 -2.15
N SER A 182 14.27 -17.54 -1.18
CA SER A 182 13.16 -16.60 -1.39
C SER A 182 13.62 -15.14 -1.40
N ASP A 183 12.98 -14.31 -2.24
CA ASP A 183 13.19 -12.85 -2.19
C ASP A 183 12.88 -12.31 -0.78
N ALA A 184 11.87 -12.86 -0.09
CA ALA A 184 11.53 -12.45 1.27
C ALA A 184 12.70 -12.66 2.26
N GLY A 185 13.37 -13.81 2.15
CA GLY A 185 14.49 -14.22 3.01
C GLY A 185 15.84 -13.58 2.66
N ALA A 186 15.98 -13.08 1.43
CA ALA A 186 17.22 -12.50 0.93
C ALA A 186 17.81 -11.41 1.85
N ARG A 187 19.14 -11.40 1.97
CA ARG A 187 19.90 -10.33 2.63
C ARG A 187 19.92 -9.07 1.75
N PRO A 188 20.08 -7.86 2.33
CA PRO A 188 20.23 -6.63 1.54
C PRO A 188 21.34 -6.71 0.48
N ASP A 189 22.41 -7.43 0.76
CA ASP A 189 23.54 -7.67 -0.15
C ASP A 189 23.12 -8.35 -1.47
N GLU A 190 22.13 -9.24 -1.43
CA GLU A 190 21.57 -9.81 -2.67
C GLU A 190 20.93 -8.71 -3.52
N ALA A 191 20.19 -7.78 -2.91
CA ALA A 191 19.58 -6.66 -3.62
C ALA A 191 20.63 -5.68 -4.21
N VAL A 192 21.84 -5.61 -3.65
CA VAL A 192 22.98 -4.88 -4.23
C VAL A 192 23.40 -5.51 -5.55
N SER A 193 23.46 -6.85 -5.63
CA SER A 193 23.83 -7.56 -6.87
C SER A 193 22.92 -7.25 -8.07
N TRP A 194 21.65 -6.93 -7.78
CA TRP A 194 20.67 -6.53 -8.79
C TRP A 194 20.68 -5.04 -9.12
N GLY A 195 21.38 -4.20 -8.35
CA GLY A 195 21.27 -2.74 -8.46
C GLY A 195 19.98 -2.16 -7.85
N LYS A 196 19.26 -2.94 -7.01
CA LYS A 196 18.09 -2.45 -6.25
C LYS A 196 18.51 -1.62 -5.03
N ILE A 197 19.71 -1.88 -4.52
CA ILE A 197 20.43 -1.08 -3.52
C ILE A 197 21.79 -0.70 -4.12
N LYS A 198 22.30 0.50 -3.82
CA LYS A 198 23.63 0.92 -4.31
C LYS A 198 24.76 0.16 -3.61
N ALA A 199 25.88 -0.01 -4.29
CA ALA A 199 27.07 -0.66 -3.74
C ALA A 199 27.68 0.07 -2.54
N ASP A 200 27.54 1.40 -2.49
CA ASP A 200 28.00 2.28 -1.40
C ASP A 200 26.89 2.65 -0.40
N ALA A 201 25.72 2.00 -0.49
CA ALA A 201 24.58 2.26 0.38
C ALA A 201 24.80 1.79 1.82
N GLN A 202 24.08 2.41 2.75
CA GLN A 202 23.93 1.88 4.11
C GLN A 202 22.69 1.00 4.19
N SER A 203 22.88 -0.29 4.47
CA SER A 203 21.77 -1.23 4.61
C SER A 203 21.87 -2.09 5.86
N VAL A 204 20.71 -2.41 6.44
CA VAL A 204 20.61 -3.26 7.63
C VAL A 204 19.37 -4.15 7.53
N LYS A 205 19.50 -5.40 7.98
CA LYS A 205 18.38 -6.33 8.17
C LYS A 205 18.27 -6.70 9.64
N VAL A 206 17.11 -6.44 10.23
CA VAL A 206 16.76 -6.85 11.59
C VAL A 206 15.92 -8.12 11.50
N TYR A 207 16.48 -9.24 11.96
CA TYR A 207 15.79 -10.53 12.03
C TYR A 207 14.89 -10.58 13.26
N ALA A 208 13.71 -9.94 13.16
CA ALA A 208 12.74 -9.87 14.24
C ALA A 208 11.32 -9.73 13.69
N GLU A 209 10.34 -10.06 14.55
CA GLU A 209 8.93 -9.78 14.28
C GLU A 209 8.66 -8.27 14.49
N ALA A 210 7.95 -7.65 13.53
CA ALA A 210 7.85 -6.20 13.43
C ALA A 210 7.07 -5.56 14.58
N THR A 211 6.08 -6.24 15.17
CA THR A 211 5.32 -5.69 16.31
C THR A 211 6.17 -5.49 17.56
N VAL A 212 7.29 -6.21 17.67
CA VAL A 212 8.26 -6.04 18.78
C VAL A 212 9.17 -4.84 18.53
N VAL A 213 9.77 -4.73 17.35
CA VAL A 213 10.87 -3.80 17.10
C VAL A 213 10.46 -2.48 16.44
N PHE A 214 9.42 -2.49 15.60
CA PHE A 214 9.03 -1.30 14.85
C PHE A 214 8.52 -0.16 15.75
N PRO A 215 7.71 -0.40 16.80
CA PRO A 215 7.33 0.67 17.73
C PRO A 215 8.54 1.32 18.40
N MET A 216 9.56 0.54 18.78
CA MET A 216 10.80 1.07 19.36
C MET A 216 11.59 1.91 18.36
N ILE A 217 11.67 1.48 17.10
CA ILE A 217 12.34 2.24 16.03
C ILE A 217 11.63 3.55 15.78
N VAL A 218 10.28 3.56 15.73
CA VAL A 218 9.49 4.79 15.59
C VAL A 218 9.72 5.73 16.77
N ALA A 219 9.67 5.21 18.00
CA ALA A 219 9.94 5.98 19.21
C ALA A 219 11.36 6.57 19.21
N ALA A 220 12.33 5.86 18.62
CA ALA A 220 13.73 6.28 18.54
C ALA A 220 14.06 7.13 17.30
N THR A 221 13.17 7.27 16.33
CA THR A 221 13.49 8.03 15.11
C THR A 221 12.42 9.07 14.83
N PHE A 222 11.32 8.66 14.21
CA PHE A 222 10.24 9.55 13.77
C PHE A 222 9.64 10.37 14.93
N ALA A 223 9.38 9.76 16.09
CA ALA A 223 8.78 10.46 17.22
C ALA A 223 9.72 11.48 17.89
N ARG A 224 11.04 11.22 17.90
CA ARG A 224 12.03 12.19 18.40
C ARG A 224 12.25 13.34 17.42
N ALA A 225 12.26 13.05 16.12
CA ALA A 225 12.38 14.08 15.10
C ALA A 225 11.22 15.10 15.18
N THR A 226 10.03 14.67 15.60
CA THR A 226 8.88 15.57 15.81
C THR A 226 8.99 16.44 17.07
N THR A 227 9.71 16.01 18.12
CA THR A 227 9.89 16.82 19.33
C THR A 227 10.99 17.87 19.17
N ASP A 228 12.05 17.55 18.42
CA ASP A 228 13.17 18.48 18.21
C ASP A 228 12.82 19.60 17.20
N SER A 229 11.73 19.42 16.44
CA SER A 229 11.30 20.35 15.39
C SER A 229 10.27 21.39 15.82
N ASP A 230 9.82 21.40 17.08
CA ASP A 230 8.80 22.32 17.59
C ASP A 230 9.27 23.80 17.67
N GLY A 231 10.51 24.10 17.26
CA GLY A 231 11.01 25.47 17.08
C GLY A 231 10.95 26.02 15.63
N GLU A 232 11.21 25.20 14.60
CA GLU A 232 11.37 25.70 13.21
C GLU A 232 10.79 24.81 12.09
N THR A 233 10.66 23.48 12.25
CA THR A 233 10.38 22.58 11.12
C THR A 233 8.90 22.41 10.78
N ARG A 234 7.96 22.85 11.64
CA ARG A 234 6.51 22.81 11.34
C ARG A 234 6.14 23.57 10.05
N LYS A 235 6.97 24.53 9.62
CA LYS A 235 6.75 25.24 8.34
C LYS A 235 7.13 24.43 7.10
N LEU A 236 8.02 23.43 7.19
CA LEU A 236 8.54 22.72 6.02
C LEU A 236 7.65 21.57 5.52
N LEU A 237 6.91 20.92 6.42
CA LEU A 237 6.03 19.80 6.06
C LEU A 237 4.67 20.25 5.48
N VAL A 238 4.24 21.49 5.76
CA VAL A 238 2.95 22.04 5.30
C VAL A 238 3.09 22.98 4.09
N ALA A 239 4.31 23.46 3.77
CA ALA A 239 4.50 24.54 2.79
C ALA A 239 4.89 24.11 1.36
N ARG A 240 4.77 22.84 0.98
CA ARG A 240 4.89 22.44 -0.43
C ARG A 240 3.50 22.40 -1.09
N LYS A 241 2.90 23.57 -1.30
CA LYS A 241 1.86 23.72 -2.33
C LYS A 241 2.47 23.39 -3.70
N PRO A 242 1.69 22.81 -4.64
CA PRO A 242 2.15 22.62 -6.01
C PRO A 242 2.46 23.99 -6.61
N ARG A 243 3.61 24.11 -7.28
CA ARG A 243 3.83 25.23 -8.20
C ARG A 243 3.02 24.94 -9.46
N GLU A 244 2.27 25.94 -9.91
CA GLU A 244 1.58 25.99 -11.21
C GLU A 244 2.53 25.68 -12.37
#